data_AF-I7L8H8-F1
#
_entry.id   AF-I7L8H8-F1
#
_cell.length_a   1.000
_cell.length_b   1.000
_cell.length_c   1.000
_cell.angle_alpha   90.00
_cell.angle_beta   90.00
_cell.angle_gamma   90.00
#
_symmetry.space_group_name_H-M   'P 1'
#
loop_
_entity.id
_entity.type
_entity.pdbx_description
1 polymer ?
#
loop_
_entity_poly.entity_id
_entity_poly.type
_entity_poly.pdbx_seq_one_letter_code
_entity_poly.pdbx_strand_id
1 'polypeptide(L)'
;MISRGILIKLQETSPVLIVVGFFVYQMLETGVIDMVEHACVNSRVYRVHNFPDILGMKYDKNDRWINFYAFKSGVLCTFILLIPLIVKLLFLALRPKKKTRNFLWLHLALMLLLAVADTIVLFTCDRDKIESTSDDRDPYIYRNHRWFYLSHAAVEVISLVCTVFL
;
A
#
# COMPACT_ATOMS: atom_id res chain seq x y z
N MET A 1 -14.93 26.27 -9.60
CA MET A 1 -15.30 26.81 -8.27
C MET A 1 -15.63 25.64 -7.36
N ILE A 2 -14.69 25.20 -6.51
CA ILE A 2 -15.00 24.23 -5.45
C ILE A 2 -15.82 25.00 -4.39
N SER A 3 -17.05 24.56 -4.15
CA SER A 3 -17.99 25.23 -3.23
C SER A 3 -17.36 25.39 -1.84
N ARG A 4 -17.43 26.61 -1.27
CA ARG A 4 -16.97 26.92 0.10
C ARG A 4 -17.54 25.95 1.15
N GLY A 5 -18.69 25.32 0.89
CA GLY A 5 -19.29 24.30 1.76
C GLY A 5 -18.49 22.99 1.87
N ILE A 6 -17.78 22.59 0.80
CA ILE A 6 -16.88 21.42 0.85
C ILE A 6 -15.64 21.76 1.70
N LEU A 7 -15.14 22.99 1.57
CA LEU A 7 -13.99 23.48 2.32
C LEU A 7 -14.25 23.54 3.84
N ILE A 8 -15.48 23.88 4.24
CA ILE A 8 -15.91 23.95 5.65
C ILE A 8 -16.10 22.54 6.23
N LYS A 9 -16.66 21.58 5.47
CA LYS A 9 -16.79 20.18 5.94
C LYS A 9 -15.45 19.46 6.06
N LEU A 10 -14.46 19.78 5.21
CA LEU A 10 -13.10 19.27 5.32
C LEU A 10 -12.39 19.73 6.62
N GLN A 11 -12.87 20.82 7.23
CA GLN A 11 -12.32 21.42 8.45
C GLN A 11 -12.64 20.60 9.72
N GLU A 12 -13.61 19.70 9.65
CA GLU A 12 -14.04 18.81 10.75
C GLU A 12 -13.54 17.37 10.62
N THR A 13 -12.65 17.08 9.66
CA THR A 13 -12.14 15.71 9.48
C THR A 13 -11.30 15.28 10.69
N SER A 14 -11.81 14.43 11.58
CA SER A 14 -11.04 13.99 12.75
C SER A 14 -9.65 13.43 12.34
N PRO A 15 -8.54 13.79 13.02
CA PRO A 15 -7.23 13.18 12.79
C PRO A 15 -7.24 11.65 12.82
N VAL A 16 -8.17 11.05 13.59
CA VAL A 16 -8.43 9.62 13.61
C VAL A 16 -8.92 9.11 12.25
N LEU A 17 -9.89 9.79 11.64
CA LEU A 17 -10.40 9.43 10.32
C LEU A 17 -9.31 9.57 9.25
N ILE A 18 -8.39 10.52 9.40
CA ILE A 18 -7.27 10.73 8.47
C ILE A 18 -6.31 9.53 8.53
N VAL A 19 -5.89 9.09 9.72
CA VAL A 19 -4.97 7.94 9.85
C VAL A 19 -5.64 6.61 9.47
N VAL A 20 -6.92 6.44 9.80
CA VAL A 20 -7.69 5.25 9.38
C VAL A 20 -7.87 5.25 7.87
N GLY A 21 -8.21 6.40 7.26
CA GLY A 21 -8.32 6.54 5.81
C GLY A 21 -6.98 6.28 5.11
N PHE A 22 -5.87 6.72 5.69
CA PHE A 22 -4.52 6.44 5.18
C PHE A 22 -4.16 4.95 5.23
N PHE A 23 -4.54 4.26 6.29
CA PHE A 23 -4.39 2.80 6.38
C PHE A 23 -5.23 2.07 5.33
N VAL A 24 -6.53 2.38 5.23
CA VAL A 24 -7.44 1.76 4.24
C VAL A 24 -6.95 2.02 2.82
N TYR A 25 -6.47 3.24 2.55
CA TYR A 25 -5.86 3.57 1.26
C TYR A 25 -4.69 2.64 0.94
N GLN A 26 -3.72 2.48 1.85
CA GLN A 26 -2.59 1.60 1.63
C GLN A 26 -3.02 0.14 1.39
N MET A 27 -4.01 -0.37 2.14
CA MET A 27 -4.52 -1.72 1.89
C MET A 27 -5.06 -1.89 0.47
N LEU A 28 -5.87 -0.93 0.01
CA LEU A 28 -6.48 -0.98 -1.32
C LEU A 28 -5.45 -0.75 -2.42
N GLU A 29 -4.53 0.18 -2.21
CA GLU A 29 -3.45 0.51 -3.13
C GLU A 29 -2.53 -0.70 -3.33
N THR A 30 -2.05 -1.33 -2.25
CA THR A 30 -1.24 -2.56 -2.35
C THR A 30 -2.00 -3.67 -3.07
N GLY A 31 -3.29 -3.85 -2.79
CA GLY A 31 -4.11 -4.82 -3.54
C GLY A 31 -4.18 -4.51 -5.04
N VAL A 32 -4.38 -3.25 -5.42
CA VAL A 32 -4.42 -2.86 -6.84
C VAL A 32 -3.06 -3.05 -7.50
N ILE A 33 -1.97 -2.64 -6.85
CA ILE A 33 -0.61 -2.83 -7.35
C ILE A 33 -0.32 -4.32 -7.52
N ASP A 34 -0.72 -5.17 -6.57
CA ASP A 34 -0.51 -6.61 -6.68
C ASP A 34 -1.27 -7.22 -7.87
N MET A 35 -2.52 -6.79 -8.05
CA MET A 35 -3.32 -7.21 -9.20
C MET A 35 -2.69 -6.80 -10.53
N VAL A 36 -2.17 -5.58 -10.62
CA VAL A 36 -1.51 -5.05 -11.81
C VAL A 36 -0.17 -5.73 -12.05
N GLU A 37 0.63 -5.95 -11.01
CA GLU A 37 1.89 -6.68 -11.10
C GLU A 37 1.63 -8.09 -11.63
N HIS A 38 0.67 -8.81 -11.06
CA HIS A 38 0.31 -10.14 -11.51
C HIS A 38 -0.17 -10.16 -12.98
N ALA A 39 -1.05 -9.23 -13.35
CA ALA A 39 -1.67 -9.22 -14.68
C ALA A 39 -0.68 -8.81 -15.79
N CYS A 40 0.24 -7.89 -15.51
CA CYS A 40 0.98 -7.18 -16.56
C CYS A 40 2.51 -7.30 -16.45
N VAL A 41 3.06 -7.54 -15.26
CA VAL A 41 4.50 -7.31 -15.00
C VAL A 41 5.22 -8.58 -14.57
N ASN A 42 4.83 -9.17 -13.44
CA ASN A 42 5.54 -10.27 -12.78
C ASN A 42 4.53 -11.21 -12.12
N SER A 43 3.90 -12.07 -12.91
CA SER A 43 3.01 -13.11 -12.39
C SER A 43 3.73 -14.19 -11.59
N ARG A 44 5.06 -14.29 -11.73
CA ARG A 44 5.87 -15.34 -11.13
C ARG A 44 5.95 -15.24 -9.61
N VAL A 45 6.10 -14.04 -9.06
CA VAL A 45 6.13 -13.84 -7.60
C VAL A 45 4.84 -14.35 -6.94
N TYR A 46 3.69 -14.22 -7.60
CA TYR A 46 2.42 -14.75 -7.09
C TYR A 46 2.34 -16.27 -7.15
N ARG A 47 2.87 -16.86 -8.21
CA ARG A 47 2.92 -18.33 -8.37
C ARG A 47 3.79 -18.99 -7.32
N VAL A 48 4.94 -18.38 -7.02
CA VAL A 48 5.97 -18.95 -6.14
C VAL A 48 5.74 -18.58 -4.67
N HIS A 49 5.21 -17.39 -4.39
CA HIS A 49 5.11 -16.84 -3.04
C HIS A 49 3.66 -16.49 -2.64
N ASN A 50 3.06 -15.44 -3.21
CA ASN A 50 1.82 -14.89 -2.63
C ASN A 50 0.65 -15.90 -2.58
N PHE A 51 0.46 -16.72 -3.61
CA PHE A 51 -0.63 -17.69 -3.61
C PHE A 51 -0.42 -18.83 -2.61
N PRO A 52 0.72 -19.55 -2.61
CA PRO A 52 0.95 -20.60 -1.62
C PRO A 52 1.09 -20.05 -0.20
N ASP A 53 1.86 -18.97 -0.01
CA ASP A 53 2.29 -18.55 1.32
C ASP A 53 1.28 -17.62 2.01
N ILE A 54 0.60 -16.75 1.26
CA ILE A 54 -0.39 -15.81 1.83
C ILE A 54 -1.81 -16.36 1.71
N LEU A 55 -2.17 -16.97 0.57
CA LEU A 55 -3.53 -17.47 0.34
C LEU A 55 -3.70 -18.96 0.62
N GLY A 56 -2.62 -19.73 0.79
CA GLY A 56 -2.70 -21.18 0.96
C GLY A 56 -3.24 -21.91 -0.28
N MET A 57 -3.10 -21.32 -1.47
CA MET A 57 -3.70 -21.83 -2.71
C MET A 57 -2.67 -22.16 -3.79
N LYS A 58 -3.01 -23.13 -4.65
CA LYS A 58 -2.21 -23.44 -5.84
C LYS A 58 -2.56 -22.47 -6.97
N TYR A 59 -1.55 -22.06 -7.72
CA TYR A 59 -1.72 -21.23 -8.91
C TYR A 59 -2.43 -22.01 -10.03
N ASP A 60 -3.53 -21.45 -10.54
CA ASP A 60 -4.21 -21.92 -11.76
C ASP A 60 -4.43 -20.74 -12.73
N LYS A 61 -3.74 -20.78 -13.86
CA LYS A 61 -3.86 -19.75 -14.91
C LYS A 61 -5.24 -19.69 -15.56
N ASN A 62 -6.04 -20.75 -15.44
CA ASN A 62 -7.37 -20.83 -16.04
C ASN A 62 -8.47 -20.31 -15.10
N ASP A 63 -8.15 -20.00 -13.84
CA ASP A 63 -9.11 -19.41 -12.92
C ASP A 63 -9.41 -17.96 -13.32
N ARG A 64 -10.69 -17.68 -13.60
CA ARG A 64 -11.16 -16.33 -13.97
C ARG A 64 -10.93 -15.28 -12.89
N TRP A 65 -10.72 -15.69 -11.64
CA TRP A 65 -10.50 -14.81 -10.49
C TRP A 65 -9.03 -14.67 -10.10
N ILE A 66 -8.10 -15.23 -10.88
CA ILE A 66 -6.67 -15.28 -10.51
C ILE A 66 -6.07 -13.89 -10.20
N ASN A 67 -6.47 -12.86 -10.95
CA ASN A 67 -6.06 -11.47 -10.70
C ASN A 67 -6.69 -10.89 -9.43
N PHE A 68 -7.94 -11.27 -9.13
CA PHE A 68 -8.59 -10.87 -7.89
C PHE A 68 -7.97 -11.56 -6.67
N TYR A 69 -7.46 -12.78 -6.82
CA TYR A 69 -6.67 -13.41 -5.76
C TYR A 69 -5.36 -12.68 -5.52
N ALA A 70 -4.67 -12.20 -6.56
CA ALA A 70 -3.52 -11.30 -6.39
C ALA A 70 -3.90 -10.02 -5.63
N PHE A 71 -5.03 -9.39 -5.97
CA PHE A 71 -5.56 -8.26 -5.18
C PHE A 71 -5.74 -8.64 -3.70
N LYS A 72 -6.38 -9.78 -3.45
CA LYS A 72 -6.63 -10.27 -2.09
C LYS A 72 -5.33 -10.56 -1.34
N SER A 73 -4.32 -11.14 -1.98
CA SER A 73 -3.03 -11.39 -1.33
C SER A 73 -2.36 -10.08 -0.92
N GLY A 74 -2.42 -9.06 -1.77
CA GLY A 74 -1.92 -7.73 -1.44
C GLY A 74 -2.66 -7.13 -0.24
N VAL A 75 -3.98 -7.19 -0.21
CA VAL A 75 -4.75 -6.73 0.95
C VAL A 75 -4.36 -7.50 2.23
N LEU A 76 -4.18 -8.82 2.16
CA LEU A 76 -3.81 -9.63 3.32
C LEU A 76 -2.37 -9.39 3.78
N CYS A 77 -1.43 -9.03 2.89
CA CYS A 77 -0.05 -8.75 3.29
C CYS A 77 0.07 -7.46 4.10
N THR A 78 -0.87 -6.52 3.92
CA THR A 78 -0.88 -5.23 4.65
C THR A 78 -1.36 -5.33 6.11
N PHE A 79 -1.74 -6.50 6.63
CA PHE A 79 -2.17 -6.64 8.03
C PHE A 79 -1.10 -6.16 9.02
N ILE A 80 0.18 -6.25 8.67
CA ILE A 80 1.27 -5.73 9.50
C ILE A 80 1.17 -4.21 9.72
N LEU A 81 0.52 -3.47 8.82
CA LEU A 81 0.27 -2.04 8.93
C LEU A 81 -0.76 -1.68 10.02
N LEU A 82 -1.43 -2.68 10.61
CA LEU A 82 -2.25 -2.47 11.82
C LEU A 82 -1.39 -1.99 13.00
N ILE A 83 -0.13 -2.43 13.09
CA ILE A 83 0.78 -2.03 14.16
C ILE A 83 1.00 -0.51 14.16
N PRO A 84 1.49 0.11 13.07
CA PRO A 84 1.66 1.57 13.06
C PRO A 84 0.34 2.32 13.15
N LEU A 85 -0.79 1.77 12.65
CA LEU A 85 -2.11 2.37 12.88
C LEU A 85 -2.45 2.46 14.38
N ILE A 86 -2.33 1.35 15.12
CA ILE A 86 -2.59 1.31 16.56
C ILE A 86 -1.71 2.33 17.29
N VAL A 87 -0.42 2.37 16.96
CA VAL A 87 0.53 3.34 17.54
C VAL A 87 0.08 4.79 17.28
N LYS A 88 -0.31 5.12 16.05
CA LYS A 88 -0.83 6.46 15.70
C LYS A 88 -2.09 6.79 16.50
N LEU A 89 -3.04 5.86 16.61
CA LEU A 89 -4.28 6.05 17.37
C LEU A 89 -4.00 6.32 18.87
N LEU A 90 -3.05 5.60 19.47
CA LEU A 90 -2.61 5.85 20.85
C LEU A 90 -2.05 7.27 21.00
N PHE A 91 -1.20 7.72 20.08
CA PHE A 91 -0.67 9.09 20.12
C PHE A 91 -1.77 10.15 19.95
N LEU A 92 -2.74 9.93 19.06
CA LEU A 92 -3.86 10.84 18.86
C LEU A 92 -4.77 10.90 20.10
N ALA A 93 -5.01 9.77 20.77
CA ALA A 93 -5.77 9.72 22.01
C ALA A 93 -5.09 10.53 23.15
N LEU A 94 -3.76 10.50 23.21
CA LEU A 94 -2.98 11.24 24.21
C LEU A 94 -2.85 12.75 23.89
N ARG A 95 -3.06 13.17 22.64
CA ARG A 95 -2.89 14.57 22.18
C ARG A 95 -4.06 15.03 21.29
N PRO A 96 -5.22 15.38 21.87
CA PRO A 96 -6.46 15.65 21.12
C PRO A 96 -6.48 16.96 20.33
N LYS A 97 -5.51 17.87 20.53
CA LYS A 97 -5.48 19.19 19.87
C LYS A 97 -4.43 19.23 18.75
N LYS A 98 -4.82 18.83 17.53
CA LYS A 98 -3.96 18.90 16.34
C LYS A 98 -4.53 19.80 15.25
N LYS A 99 -3.64 20.37 14.42
CA LYS A 99 -4.03 21.18 13.27
C LYS A 99 -4.48 20.28 12.11
N THR A 100 -5.76 19.92 12.12
CA THR A 100 -6.42 18.98 11.18
C THR A 100 -6.10 19.23 9.70
N ARG A 101 -6.09 20.49 9.25
CA ARG A 101 -5.92 20.81 7.83
C ARG A 101 -4.55 20.42 7.27
N ASN A 102 -3.47 20.80 7.95
CA ASN A 102 -2.11 20.49 7.48
C ASN A 102 -1.85 18.98 7.55
N PHE A 103 -2.37 18.34 8.60
CA PHE A 103 -2.30 16.90 8.78
C PHE A 103 -2.98 16.15 7.63
N LEU A 104 -4.18 16.58 7.21
CA LEU A 104 -4.88 16.02 6.05
C LEU A 104 -4.08 16.17 4.76
N TRP A 105 -3.62 17.39 4.45
CA TRP A 105 -2.88 17.65 3.21
C TRP A 105 -1.59 16.83 3.11
N LEU A 106 -0.90 16.64 4.23
CA LEU A 106 0.28 15.79 4.28
C LEU A 106 -0.06 14.33 3.98
N HIS A 107 -1.13 13.77 4.56
CA HIS A 107 -1.52 12.39 4.27
C HIS A 107 -1.96 12.21 2.82
N LEU A 108 -2.68 13.17 2.25
CA LEU A 108 -3.03 13.15 0.83
C LEU A 108 -1.77 13.19 -0.07
N ALA A 109 -0.77 13.99 0.30
CA ALA A 109 0.51 14.02 -0.42
C ALA A 109 1.26 12.69 -0.29
N LEU A 110 1.26 12.06 0.89
CA LEU A 110 1.86 10.73 1.09
C LEU A 110 1.16 9.66 0.26
N MET A 111 -0.18 9.67 0.20
CA MET A 111 -0.97 8.75 -0.63
C MET A 111 -0.56 8.86 -2.10
N LEU A 112 -0.48 10.10 -2.63
CA LEU A 112 -0.08 10.35 -4.01
C LEU A 112 1.37 9.92 -4.29
N LEU A 113 2.30 10.26 -3.38
CA LEU A 113 3.70 9.89 -3.52
C LEU A 113 3.89 8.37 -3.51
N LEU A 114 3.15 7.66 -2.66
CA LEU A 114 3.15 6.20 -2.62
C LEU A 114 2.71 5.60 -3.96
N ALA A 115 1.53 5.99 -4.46
CA ALA A 115 1.03 5.49 -5.74
C ALA A 115 1.99 5.77 -6.91
N VAL A 116 2.61 6.96 -6.93
CA VAL A 116 3.62 7.29 -7.95
C VAL A 116 4.86 6.41 -7.80
N ALA A 117 5.36 6.22 -6.58
CA ALA A 117 6.53 5.39 -6.33
C ALA A 117 6.28 3.93 -6.75
N ASP A 118 5.15 3.35 -6.38
CA ASP A 118 4.83 1.95 -6.69
C ASP A 118 4.55 1.76 -8.18
N THR A 119 3.93 2.75 -8.83
CA THR A 119 3.82 2.79 -10.30
C THR A 119 5.20 2.79 -10.97
N ILE A 120 6.15 3.60 -10.48
CA ILE A 120 7.53 3.63 -11.02
C ILE A 120 8.22 2.27 -10.83
N VAL A 121 8.03 1.60 -9.69
CA VAL A 121 8.59 0.27 -9.43
C VAL A 121 8.07 -0.75 -10.44
N LEU A 122 6.76 -0.74 -10.72
CA LEU A 122 6.15 -1.57 -11.77
C LEU A 122 6.76 -1.29 -13.15
N PHE A 123 6.87 -0.01 -13.53
CA PHE A 123 7.42 0.39 -14.84
C PHE A 123 8.89 0.05 -15.03
N THR A 124 9.68 0.03 -13.96
CA THR A 124 11.13 -0.24 -14.01
C THR A 124 11.46 -1.72 -13.89
N CYS A 125 10.46 -2.60 -13.86
CA CYS A 125 10.65 -4.03 -13.77
C CYS A 125 11.13 -4.61 -15.11
N ASP A 126 12.24 -5.34 -15.10
CA ASP A 126 12.76 -6.05 -16.27
C ASP A 126 12.07 -7.42 -16.37
N ARG A 127 10.96 -7.44 -17.11
CA ARG A 127 10.15 -8.64 -17.28
C ARG A 127 10.91 -9.76 -18.00
N ASP A 128 11.73 -9.42 -19.00
CA ASP A 128 12.50 -10.39 -19.79
C ASP A 128 13.51 -11.13 -18.90
N LYS A 129 14.12 -10.41 -17.95
CA LYS A 129 15.01 -11.01 -16.96
C LYS A 129 14.28 -11.94 -15.99
N ILE A 130 13.07 -11.59 -15.55
CA ILE A 130 12.25 -12.45 -14.67
C ILE A 130 11.80 -13.73 -15.40
N GLU A 131 11.40 -13.63 -16.65
CA GLU A 131 10.94 -14.77 -17.45
C GLU A 131 12.09 -15.72 -17.82
N SER A 132 13.29 -15.18 -18.07
CA SER A 132 14.49 -15.98 -18.40
C SER A 132 15.15 -16.67 -17.20
N THR A 133 14.81 -16.28 -15.98
CA THR A 133 15.35 -16.88 -14.76
C THR A 133 14.80 -18.30 -14.56
N SER A 134 15.63 -19.30 -14.28
CA SER A 134 15.14 -20.67 -14.03
C SER A 134 14.93 -20.99 -12.55
N ASP A 135 15.52 -20.20 -11.64
CA ASP A 135 15.47 -20.42 -10.20
C ASP A 135 14.36 -19.59 -9.56
N ASP A 136 13.37 -20.27 -8.97
CA ASP A 136 12.29 -19.63 -8.22
C ASP A 136 12.75 -18.96 -6.91
N ARG A 137 14.01 -19.19 -6.50
CA ARG A 137 14.66 -18.49 -5.39
C ARG A 137 15.41 -17.23 -5.81
N ASP A 138 15.45 -16.90 -7.10
CA ASP A 138 16.17 -15.72 -7.55
C ASP A 138 15.59 -14.46 -6.88
N PRO A 139 16.40 -13.68 -6.15
CA PRO A 139 15.94 -12.47 -5.49
C PRO A 139 15.35 -11.44 -6.45
N TYR A 140 15.64 -11.54 -7.75
CA TYR A 140 15.09 -10.69 -8.79
C TYR A 140 13.57 -10.86 -8.95
N ILE A 141 13.02 -12.05 -8.68
CA ILE A 141 11.57 -12.31 -8.67
C ILE A 141 10.86 -11.47 -7.60
N TYR A 142 11.56 -11.16 -6.49
CA TYR A 142 11.04 -10.40 -5.36
C TYR A 142 11.38 -8.90 -5.43
N ARG A 143 11.99 -8.43 -6.53
CA ARG A 143 12.46 -7.04 -6.67
C ARG A 143 11.36 -6.05 -6.33
N ASN A 144 10.21 -6.15 -6.98
CA ASN A 144 9.12 -5.18 -6.85
C ASN A 144 8.55 -5.19 -5.43
N HIS A 145 8.27 -6.37 -4.87
CA HIS A 145 7.80 -6.52 -3.49
C HIS A 145 8.75 -5.88 -2.47
N ARG A 146 10.07 -6.02 -2.64
CA ARG A 146 11.06 -5.34 -1.77
C ARG A 146 10.96 -3.82 -1.86
N TRP A 147 10.76 -3.28 -3.06
CA TRP A 147 10.61 -1.84 -3.26
C TRP A 147 9.28 -1.32 -2.74
N PHE A 148 8.19 -2.06 -2.92
CA PHE A 148 6.88 -1.74 -2.32
C PHE A 148 6.96 -1.71 -0.79
N TYR A 149 7.61 -2.71 -0.16
CA TYR A 149 7.80 -2.67 1.30
C TYR A 149 8.60 -1.44 1.74
N LEU A 150 9.59 -1.01 0.96
CA LEU A 150 10.38 0.17 1.28
C LEU A 150 9.58 1.48 1.13
N SER A 151 8.79 1.63 0.06
CA SER A 151 7.95 2.82 -0.16
C SER A 151 6.88 2.94 0.95
N HIS A 152 6.19 1.84 1.27
CA HIS A 152 5.23 1.78 2.37
C HIS A 152 5.87 2.09 3.73
N ALA A 153 7.01 1.48 4.04
CA ALA A 153 7.72 1.74 5.30
C ALA A 153 8.11 3.23 5.42
N ALA A 154 8.58 3.85 4.32
CA ALA A 154 8.96 5.26 4.32
C ALA A 154 7.75 6.18 4.60
N VAL A 155 6.62 5.99 3.90
CA VAL A 155 5.44 6.83 4.11
C VAL A 155 4.81 6.61 5.49
N GLU A 156 4.89 5.39 6.04
CA GLU A 156 4.44 5.07 7.38
C GLU A 156 5.27 5.77 8.46
N VAL A 157 6.60 5.77 8.33
CA VAL A 157 7.49 6.50 9.23
C VAL A 157 7.18 7.99 9.20
N ILE A 158 7.02 8.59 8.01
CA ILE A 158 6.70 10.02 7.88
C ILE A 158 5.32 10.33 8.50
N SER A 159 4.31 9.51 8.21
CA SER A 159 2.97 9.63 8.77
C SER A 159 2.98 9.54 10.30
N LEU A 160 3.77 8.62 10.87
CA LEU A 160 3.92 8.48 12.32
C LEU A 160 4.60 9.70 12.95
N VAL A 161 5.71 10.17 12.39
CA VAL A 161 6.41 11.39 12.86
C VAL A 161 5.45 12.58 12.85
N CYS A 162 4.70 12.76 11.78
CA CYS A 162 3.67 13.80 11.70
C CYS A 162 2.57 13.61 12.75
N THR A 163 2.18 12.36 13.02
CA THR A 163 1.23 12.02 14.09
C THR A 163 1.77 12.30 15.49
N VAL A 164 3.07 12.41 15.69
CA VAL A 164 3.64 12.84 16.98
C VAL A 164 3.73 14.37 17.07
N PHE A 165 4.11 15.06 15.99
CA PHE A 165 4.54 16.46 16.04
C PHE A 165 3.57 17.52 15.47
N LEU A 166 2.64 17.18 14.56
CA LEU A 166 1.75 18.15 13.86
C LEU A 166 0.31 18.13 14.37
#